data_AF-A0A7C6BAG5-F1
#
_entry.id   AF-A0A7C6BAG5-F1
#
_cell.length_a   1.000
_cell.length_b   1.000
_cell.length_c   1.000
_cell.angle_alpha   90.00
_cell.angle_beta   90.00
_cell.angle_gamma   90.00
#
_symmetry.space_group_name_H-M   'P 1'
#
loop_
_entity.id
_entity.type
_entity.pdbx_description
1 polymer ?
#
loop_
_entity_poly.entity_id
_entity_poly.type
_entity_poly.pdbx_seq_one_letter_code
_entity_poly.pdbx_strand_id
1 'polypeptide(L)' 'FIADFAVAMNTGQIKTGSTARSDRIAKYNRLLEIQRELGQFEYLGSDIFN' A
#
# COMPACT_ATOMS: atom_id res chain seq x y z
N PHE A 1 5.87 -6.35 5.83
CA PHE A 1 5.90 -7.50 4.90
C PHE A 1 4.92 -7.35 3.76
N ILE A 2 3.62 -7.66 3.89
CA ILE A 2 2.74 -7.66 2.69
C ILE A 2 2.56 -6.28 2.03
N ALA A 3 2.65 -5.19 2.79
CA ALA A 3 2.66 -3.83 2.23
C ALA A 3 3.92 -3.58 1.38
N ASP A 4 5.09 -3.89 1.92
CA ASP A 4 6.38 -3.79 1.23
C ASP A 4 6.41 -4.68 -0.03
N PHE A 5 5.89 -5.92 0.08
CA PHE A 5 5.80 -6.85 -1.05
C PHE A 5 4.91 -6.31 -2.18
N ALA A 6 3.74 -5.76 -1.84
CA ALA A 6 2.83 -5.20 -2.85
C ALA A 6 3.46 -4.02 -3.61
N VAL A 7 4.17 -3.13 -2.90
CA VAL A 7 4.89 -2.01 -3.52
C VAL A 7 6.08 -2.50 -4.34
N ALA A 8 6.90 -3.41 -3.82
CA ALA A 8 8.08 -3.92 -4.52
C ALA A 8 7.73 -4.66 -5.83
N MET A 9 6.58 -5.33 -5.85
CA MET A 9 6.08 -6.02 -7.04
C MET A 9 5.23 -5.13 -7.95
N ASN A 10 5.06 -3.84 -7.62
CA ASN A 10 4.17 -2.91 -8.32
C ASN A 10 2.78 -3.51 -8.61
N THR A 11 2.20 -4.22 -7.63
CA THR A 11 0.90 -4.90 -7.85
C THR A 11 -0.24 -3.91 -8.06
N GLY A 12 -0.06 -2.68 -7.58
CA GLY A 12 -1.03 -1.58 -7.63
C GLY A 12 -2.30 -1.79 -6.78
N GLN A 13 -2.57 -3.00 -6.30
CA GLN A 13 -3.61 -3.30 -5.32
C GLN A 13 -3.08 -4.11 -4.14
N ILE A 14 -3.67 -3.87 -2.97
CA ILE A 14 -3.47 -4.68 -1.78
C ILE A 14 -4.78 -4.76 -1.00
N LYS A 15 -5.19 -5.99 -0.65
CA LYS A 15 -6.32 -6.24 0.24
C LYS A 15 -5.78 -6.70 1.59
N THR A 16 -5.94 -5.88 2.62
CA THR A 16 -5.36 -6.15 3.95
C THR A 16 -6.35 -5.99 5.11
N GLY A 17 -7.66 -6.05 4.84
CA GLY A 17 -8.73 -6.02 5.84
C GLY A 17 -9.45 -4.66 5.95
N SER A 18 -10.23 -4.49 7.02
CA SER A 18 -10.88 -3.21 7.34
C SER A 18 -9.89 -2.20 7.93
N THR A 19 -10.28 -0.92 7.97
CA THR A 19 -9.58 0.16 8.68
C THR A 19 -9.80 0.12 10.20
N ALA A 20 -9.80 -1.08 10.76
CA ALA A 20 -10.02 -1.37 12.17
C ALA A 20 -9.17 -2.59 12.56
N ARG A 21 -8.83 -2.69 13.86
CA ARG A 21 -7.87 -3.66 14.42
C ARG A 21 -6.42 -3.35 14.04
N SER A 22 -5.56 -3.33 15.05
CA SER A 22 -4.18 -2.83 14.91
C SER A 22 -3.33 -3.64 13.93
N ASP A 23 -3.56 -4.95 13.80
CA ASP A 23 -2.83 -5.83 12.89
C ASP A 23 -3.11 -5.53 11.40
N ARG A 24 -4.32 -5.06 11.09
CA ARG A 24 -4.72 -4.58 9.75
C ARG A 24 -4.21 -3.15 9.52
N ILE A 25 -4.44 -2.27 10.49
CA ILE A 25 -3.97 -0.86 10.45
C ILE A 25 -2.45 -0.79 10.25
N ALA A 26 -1.67 -1.69 10.87
CA ALA A 26 -0.23 -1.74 10.68
C ALA A 26 0.20 -1.86 9.21
N LYS A 27 -0.60 -2.48 8.34
CA LYS A 27 -0.27 -2.61 6.91
C LYS A 27 -0.55 -1.31 6.16
N TYR A 28 -1.64 -0.63 6.49
CA TYR A 28 -1.93 0.71 5.95
C TYR A 28 -0.90 1.75 6.43
N ASN A 29 -0.54 1.72 7.71
CA ASN A 29 0.51 2.60 8.25
C ASN A 29 1.85 2.37 7.54
N ARG A 30 2.20 1.10 7.26
CA ARG A 30 3.42 0.80 6.51
C ARG A 30 3.39 1.37 5.09
N LEU A 31 2.24 1.38 4.40
CA LEU A 31 2.11 2.05 3.10
C LEU A 31 2.36 3.56 3.21
N LEU A 32 1.85 4.20 4.26
CA LEU A 32 2.09 5.63 4.52
C LEU A 32 3.56 5.93 4.82
N GLU A 33 4.25 5.03 5.52
CA GLU A 33 5.70 5.14 5.74
C GLU A 33 6.48 5.01 4.43
N ILE A 34 6.21 3.96 3.64
CA ILE A 34 6.86 3.74 2.33
C ILE A 34 6.65 4.95 1.42
N GLN A 35 5.43 5.51 1.38
CA GLN A 35 5.12 6.72 0.61
C GLN A 35 6.01 7.90 1.02
N ARG A 36 6.22 8.11 2.33
CA ARG A 36 7.10 9.16 2.85
C ARG A 36 8.57 8.88 2.53
N GLU A 37 9.01 7.62 2.59
CA GLU A 37 10.38 7.18 2.28
C GLU A 37 10.74 7.40 0.81
N LEU A 38 9.82 7.12 -0.12
CA LEU A 38 10.07 7.22 -1.57
C LEU A 38 10.21 8.67 -2.05
N GLY A 39 9.48 9.61 -1.43
CA GLY A 39 9.44 11.03 -1.82
C GLY A 39 8.70 11.30 -3.14
N GLN A 40 8.96 10.52 -4.18
CA GLN A 40 8.22 10.48 -5.45
C GLN A 40 7.54 9.11 -5.59
N PHE A 41 6.23 9.10 -5.78
CA PHE A 41 5.44 7.89 -5.96
C PHE A 41 4.23 8.19 -6.86
N GLU A 42 3.63 7.14 -7.40
CA GLU A 42 2.42 7.23 -8.22
C GLU A 42 1.31 6.35 -7.62
N TYR A 43 0.08 6.87 -7.62
CA TYR A 43 -1.12 6.11 -7.28
C TYR A 43 -2.06 6.10 -8.49
N LEU A 44 -2.15 4.96 -9.16
CA LEU A 44 -2.86 4.82 -10.44
C LEU A 44 -4.39 4.88 -10.31
N GLY A 45 -4.95 4.70 -9.12
CA GLY A 45 -6.41 4.74 -8.93
C GLY A 45 -7.15 3.75 -9.84
N SER A 46 -8.08 4.26 -10.66
CA SER A 46 -8.82 3.46 -11.65
C SER A 46 -7.99 3.01 -12.84
N ASP A 47 -6.90 3.72 -13.16
CA ASP A 47 -6.08 3.45 -14.35
C ASP A 47 -5.27 2.15 -14.23
N ILE A 48 -5.25 1.53 -13.06
CA ILE A 48 -4.65 0.22 -12.84
C ILE A 48 -5.29 -0.91 -13.69
N PHE A 49 -6.52 -0.72 -14.15
CA PHE A 49 -7.25 -1.71 -14.95
C PHE A 49 -7.48 -1.29 -16.40
N ASN A 50 -6.97 -0.12 -16.80
CA ASN A 50 -7.09 0.42 -18.16
C ASN A 50 -5.95 -0.06 -19.06
#